data_AF-A0A7S2MXG5-F1
#
_entry.id   AF-A0A7S2MXG5-F1
#
_cell.length_a   1.000
_cell.length_b   1.000
_cell.length_c   1.000
_cell.angle_alpha   90.00
_cell.angle_beta   90.00
_cell.angle_gamma   90.00
#
_symmetry.space_group_name_H-M   'P 1'
#
loop_
_entity.id
_entity.type
_entity.pdbx_description
1 polymer ?
#
loop_
_entity_poly.entity_id
_entity_poly.type
_entity_poly.pdbx_seq_one_letter_code
_entity_poly.pdbx_strand_id
1 'polypeptide(L)'
;TTSCGATTGLPSALLSAANMANKLGHHQLAAREYCALLARPGLEERLRTKAAEKLSQVEEVLSVARAQEEAAQAEAAAKLEAELRAEEEAAAAMEEAAAMEAPVMEVA
;
A
#
# COMPACT_ATOMS: atom_id res chain seq x y z
N THR A 1 -21.67 36.28 29.62
CA THR A 1 -22.40 35.26 28.85
C THR A 1 -22.18 35.51 27.38
N THR A 2 -21.28 34.76 26.75
CA THR A 2 -21.09 34.80 25.30
C THR A 2 -20.74 33.39 24.84
N SER A 3 -21.77 32.56 24.65
CA SER A 3 -21.60 31.25 24.03
C SER A 3 -21.50 31.45 22.52
N CYS A 4 -20.30 31.28 21.97
CA CYS A 4 -20.03 31.34 20.55
C CYS A 4 -20.79 30.22 19.81
N GLY A 5 -21.91 30.57 19.20
CA GLY A 5 -22.72 29.69 18.34
C GLY A 5 -22.12 29.53 16.94
N ALA A 6 -20.93 28.95 16.81
CA ALA A 6 -20.26 28.70 15.53
C ALA A 6 -20.01 27.21 15.21
N THR A 7 -20.53 26.28 16.02
CA THR A 7 -20.14 24.86 15.94
C THR A 7 -20.96 24.00 14.98
N THR A 8 -22.09 24.48 14.46
CA THR A 8 -22.98 23.67 13.60
C THR A 8 -22.45 23.48 12.17
N GLY A 9 -21.58 24.36 11.67
CA GLY A 9 -21.01 24.25 10.32
C GLY A 9 -19.72 23.42 10.23
N LEU A 10 -18.99 23.28 11.34
CA LEU A 10 -17.65 22.69 11.36
C LEU A 10 -17.63 21.19 10.97
N PRO A 11 -18.54 20.33 11.47
CA PRO A 11 -18.54 18.92 11.10
C PRO A 11 -18.85 18.69 9.61
N SER A 12 -19.76 19.48 9.04
CA SER A 12 -20.10 19.44 7.62
C SER A 12 -18.96 19.92 6.74
N ALA A 13 -18.23 20.95 7.17
CA ALA A 13 -17.02 21.41 6.48
C ALA A 13 -15.92 20.35 6.49
N LEU A 14 -15.69 19.68 7.63
CA LEU A 14 -14.71 18.60 7.75
C LEU A 14 -15.07 17.39 6.89
N LEU A 15 -16.35 17.00 6.88
CA LEU A 15 -16.83 15.94 5.97
C LEU A 15 -16.59 16.33 4.52
N SER A 16 -16.78 17.60 4.16
CA SER A 16 -16.55 18.09 2.80
C SER A 16 -15.07 18.08 2.43
N ALA A 17 -14.18 18.44 3.36
CA ALA A 17 -12.74 18.35 3.18
C ALA A 17 -12.27 16.90 2.96
N ALA A 18 -12.75 15.96 3.78
CA ALA A 18 -12.47 14.54 3.62
C ALA A 18 -12.95 13.99 2.25
N ASN A 19 -14.14 14.43 1.80
CA ASN A 19 -14.65 14.09 0.47
C ASN A 19 -13.79 14.67 -0.66
N MET A 20 -13.26 15.89 -0.51
CA MET A 20 -12.37 16.48 -1.50
C MET A 20 -11.04 15.72 -1.57
N ALA A 21 -10.44 15.39 -0.43
CA ALA A 21 -9.24 14.55 -0.38
C ALA A 21 -9.47 13.22 -1.11
N ASN A 22 -10.63 12.58 -0.90
CA ASN A 22 -10.97 11.34 -1.60
C ASN A 22 -11.09 11.52 -3.12
N LYS A 23 -11.78 12.59 -3.58
CA LYS A 23 -11.95 12.89 -5.00
C LYS A 23 -10.62 13.19 -5.71
N LEU A 24 -9.65 13.73 -4.98
CA LEU A 24 -8.30 14.00 -5.48
C LEU A 24 -7.40 12.76 -5.49
N GLY A 25 -7.92 11.59 -5.08
CA GLY A 25 -7.15 10.35 -4.99
C GLY A 25 -6.27 10.24 -3.74
N HIS A 26 -6.36 11.20 -2.82
CA HIS A 26 -5.65 11.13 -1.53
C HIS A 26 -6.41 10.24 -0.55
N HIS A 27 -6.56 8.95 -0.89
CA HIS A 27 -7.37 7.98 -0.15
C HIS A 27 -6.89 7.80 1.31
N GLN A 28 -5.58 7.75 1.55
CA GLN A 28 -5.05 7.65 2.92
C GLN A 28 -5.37 8.87 3.78
N LEU A 29 -5.29 10.08 3.20
CA LEU A 29 -5.66 11.32 3.87
C LEU A 29 -7.17 11.33 4.14
N ALA A 30 -7.98 11.00 3.14
CA ALA A 30 -9.43 10.93 3.28
C ALA A 30 -9.86 9.98 4.41
N ALA A 31 -9.27 8.77 4.48
CA ALA A 31 -9.55 7.81 5.54
C ALA A 31 -9.22 8.39 6.93
N ARG A 32 -8.05 9.02 7.09
CA ARG A 32 -7.66 9.68 8.35
C ARG A 32 -8.65 10.77 8.76
N GLU A 33 -9.09 11.59 7.81
CA GLU A 33 -10.05 12.66 8.08
C GLU A 33 -11.44 12.13 8.45
N TYR A 34 -11.92 11.05 7.80
CA TYR A 34 -13.18 10.41 8.19
C TYR A 34 -13.09 9.79 9.58
N CYS A 35 -12.01 9.09 9.92
CA CYS A 35 -11.77 8.58 11.26
C CYS A 35 -11.75 9.70 12.31
N ALA A 36 -11.04 10.79 12.03
CA ALA A 36 -10.96 11.95 12.91
C ALA A 36 -12.34 12.59 13.12
N LEU A 37 -13.17 12.67 12.07
CA LEU A 37 -14.54 13.16 12.15
C LEU A 37 -15.42 12.24 13.02
N LEU A 38 -15.34 10.93 12.82
CA LEU A 38 -16.12 9.93 13.56
C LEU A 38 -15.75 9.88 15.05
N ALA A 39 -14.50 10.16 15.39
CA ALA A 39 -14.03 10.23 16.77
C ALA A 39 -14.58 11.45 17.55
N ARG A 40 -15.24 12.41 16.89
CA ARG A 40 -15.73 13.62 17.55
C ARG A 40 -16.99 13.34 18.38
N PRO A 41 -17.01 13.76 19.66
CA PRO A 41 -18.21 13.68 20.48
C PRO A 41 -19.28 14.65 19.95
N GLY A 42 -20.55 14.26 20.05
CA GLY A 42 -21.67 15.10 19.63
C GLY A 42 -21.85 15.26 18.11
N LEU A 43 -21.18 14.43 17.30
CA LEU A 43 -21.44 14.37 15.86
C LEU A 43 -22.88 13.91 15.60
N GLU A 44 -23.59 14.64 14.72
CA GLU A 44 -24.95 14.26 14.29
C GLU A 44 -24.96 12.88 13.64
N GLU A 45 -25.96 12.06 13.97
CA GLU A 45 -26.03 10.67 13.52
C GLU A 45 -26.01 10.56 11.99
N ARG A 46 -26.72 11.45 11.28
CA ARG A 46 -26.69 11.50 9.81
C ARG A 46 -25.28 11.70 9.24
N LEU A 47 -24.50 12.60 9.85
CA LEU A 47 -23.12 12.86 9.45
C LEU A 47 -22.20 11.70 9.83
N ARG A 48 -22.43 11.08 11.00
CA ARG A 48 -21.72 9.89 11.44
C ARG A 48 -21.92 8.73 10.47
N THR A 49 -23.16 8.39 10.13
CA THR A 49 -23.47 7.32 9.16
C THR A 49 -22.81 7.58 7.82
N LYS A 50 -22.91 8.82 7.31
CA LYS A 50 -22.31 9.19 6.03
C LYS A 50 -20.78 9.13 6.04
N ALA A 51 -20.14 9.57 7.13
CA ALA A 51 -18.69 9.48 7.29
C ALA A 51 -18.22 8.02 7.37
N ALA A 52 -18.95 7.16 8.09
CA ALA A 52 -18.65 5.73 8.20
C ALA A 52 -18.79 5.00 6.86
N GLU A 53 -19.86 5.27 6.11
CA GLU A 53 -20.05 4.71 4.77
C GLU A 53 -18.92 5.13 3.83
N LYS A 54 -18.52 6.41 3.87
CA LYS A 54 -17.42 6.91 3.05
C LYS A 54 -16.06 6.34 3.47
N LEU A 55 -15.83 6.17 4.77
CA LEU A 55 -14.62 5.53 5.27
C LEU A 55 -14.52 4.09 4.75
N SER A 56 -15.59 3.31 4.87
CA SER A 56 -15.61 1.92 4.38
C SER A 56 -15.29 1.82 2.88
N GLN A 57 -15.84 2.73 2.06
CA GLN A 57 -15.53 2.78 0.62
C GLN A 57 -14.04 3.08 0.37
N VAL A 58 -13.44 3.99 1.14
CA VAL A 58 -12.02 4.32 1.01
C VAL A 58 -11.13 3.18 1.49
N GLU A 59 -11.50 2.50 2.56
CA GLU A 59 -10.77 1.34 3.09
C GLU A 59 -10.76 0.18 2.10
N GLU A 60 -11.87 -0.05 1.39
CA GLU A 60 -11.93 -1.05 0.31
C GLU A 60 -10.97 -0.70 -0.84
N VAL A 61 -10.92 0.57 -1.26
CA VAL A 61 -9.97 1.00 -2.29
C VAL A 61 -8.52 0.80 -1.83
N LEU A 62 -8.22 1.14 -0.58
CA LEU A 62 -6.88 0.97 0.00
C LEU A 62 -6.49 -0.50 0.15
N SER A 63 -7.44 -1.38 0.49
CA SER A 63 -7.15 -2.82 0.63
C SER A 63 -6.85 -3.47 -0.71
N VAL A 64 -7.61 -3.12 -1.76
CA VAL A 64 -7.34 -3.58 -3.13
C VAL A 64 -5.98 -3.09 -3.61
N ALA A 65 -5.65 -1.82 -3.38
CA ALA A 65 -4.35 -1.26 -3.75
C ALA A 65 -3.18 -1.99 -3.07
N ARG A 66 -3.31 -2.30 -1.77
CA ARG A 66 -2.30 -3.08 -1.03
C ARG A 66 -2.15 -4.50 -1.57
N ALA A 67 -3.27 -5.19 -1.81
CA ALA A 67 -3.23 -6.54 -2.36
C ALA A 67 -2.56 -6.59 -3.75
N GLN A 68 -2.78 -5.57 -4.59
CA GLN A 68 -2.10 -5.44 -5.87
C GLN A 68 -0.60 -5.17 -5.72
N GLU A 69 -0.23 -4.30 -4.78
CA GLU A 69 1.18 -4.01 -4.48
C GLU A 69 1.91 -5.25 -3.96
N GLU A 70 1.31 -5.99 -3.03
CA GLU A 70 1.84 -7.25 -2.50
C GLU A 70 2.00 -8.31 -3.61
N ALA A 71 1.02 -8.44 -4.50
CA ALA A 71 1.11 -9.35 -5.65
C ALA A 71 2.26 -8.97 -6.60
N ALA A 72 2.41 -7.67 -6.90
CA ALA A 72 3.50 -7.19 -7.75
C ALA A 72 4.88 -7.40 -7.09
N GLN A 73 4.99 -7.19 -5.78
CA GLN A 73 6.22 -7.46 -5.03
C GLN A 73 6.56 -8.95 -5.01
N ALA A 74 5.57 -9.83 -4.82
CA ALA A 74 5.77 -11.28 -4.88
C ALA A 74 6.23 -11.75 -6.26
N GLU A 75 5.66 -11.20 -7.34
CA GLU A 75 6.09 -11.50 -8.70
C GLU A 75 7.53 -11.01 -8.97
N ALA A 76 7.87 -9.82 -8.50
CA ALA A 76 9.22 -9.29 -8.62
C ALA A 76 10.25 -10.13 -7.86
N ALA A 77 9.92 -10.57 -6.64
CA ALA A 77 10.77 -11.46 -5.85
C ALA A 77 10.97 -12.82 -6.53
N ALA A 78 9.90 -13.43 -7.05
CA ALA A 78 9.99 -14.72 -7.75
C ALA A 78 10.85 -14.64 -9.02
N LYS A 79 10.80 -13.52 -9.77
CA LYS A 79 11.66 -13.28 -10.93
C LYS A 79 13.13 -13.17 -10.52
N LEU A 80 13.41 -12.39 -9.48
CA LEU A 80 14.77 -12.23 -8.97
C LEU A 80 15.35 -13.57 -8.47
N GLU A 81 14.55 -14.37 -7.77
CA GLU A 81 14.97 -15.71 -7.33
C GLU A 81 15.27 -16.65 -8.52
N ALA A 82 14.47 -16.59 -9.58
CA ALA A 82 14.69 -17.38 -10.79
C ALA A 82 15.96 -16.95 -11.54
N GLU A 83 16.23 -15.65 -11.61
CA GLU A 83 17.44 -15.09 -12.21
C GLU A 83 18.70 -15.52 -11.44
N LEU A 84 18.69 -15.37 -10.10
CA LEU A 84 19.81 -15.80 -9.26
C LEU A 84 20.10 -17.30 -9.42
N ARG A 85 19.05 -18.14 -9.46
CA ARG A 85 19.22 -19.58 -9.67
C ARG A 85 19.81 -19.88 -11.04
N ALA A 86 19.36 -19.19 -12.10
CA ALA A 86 19.88 -19.38 -13.44
C ALA A 86 21.35 -18.94 -13.54
N GLU A 87 21.75 -17.88 -12.83
CA GLU A 87 23.15 -17.44 -12.75
C GLU A 87 24.03 -18.46 -12.01
N GLU A 88 23.56 -19.02 -10.89
CA GLU A 88 24.26 -20.08 -10.16
C GLU A 88 24.46 -21.34 -11.01
N GLU A 89 23.42 -21.77 -11.74
CA GLU A 89 23.50 -22.92 -12.66
C GLU A 89 24.46 -22.66 -13.82
N ALA A 90 24.46 -21.44 -14.38
CA ALA A 90 25.39 -21.05 -15.44
C ALA A 90 26.85 -20.99 -14.94
N ALA A 91 27.08 -20.49 -13.73
CA ALA A 91 28.40 -20.44 -13.12
C ALA A 91 28.95 -21.85 -12.87
N ALA A 92 28.12 -22.76 -12.34
CA ALA A 92 28.50 -24.15 -12.12
C ALA A 92 28.85 -24.88 -13.44
N ALA A 93 28.06 -24.65 -14.51
CA ALA A 93 28.33 -25.24 -15.82
C ALA A 93 29.65 -24.72 -16.43
N MET A 94 30.00 -23.45 -16.23
CA MET A 94 31.29 -22.90 -16.67
C MET A 94 32.46 -23.49 -15.87
N GLU A 95 32.31 -23.70 -14.55
CA GLU A 95 33.33 -24.34 -13.72
C GLU A 95 33.56 -25.80 -14.13
N GLU A 96 32.49 -26.55 -14.40
CA GLU A 96 32.58 -27.93 -14.87
C GLU A 96 33.25 -28.03 -16.26
N ALA A 97 32.92 -27.12 -17.18
CA ALA A 97 33.57 -27.05 -18.49
C ALA A 97 35.06 -26.70 -18.38
N ALA A 98 35.43 -25.75 -17.50
CA ALA A 98 36.83 -25.38 -17.27
C ALA A 98 37.64 -26.51 -16.60
N ALA A 99 37.02 -27.31 -15.73
CA ALA A 99 37.65 -28.48 -15.12
C ALA A 99 37.89 -29.62 -16.11
N MET A 100 37.03 -29.78 -17.13
CA MET A 100 37.23 -30.76 -18.20
C MET A 100 38.30 -30.36 -19.23
N GLU A 101 38.56 -29.06 -19.41
CA GLU A 101 39.62 -28.57 -20.30
C GLU A 101 41.01 -28.47 -19.64
N ALA A 102 41.13 -28.65 -18.32
CA ALA A 102 42.43 -28.67 -17.64
C ALA A 102 43.19 -29.96 -18.04
N PRO A 103 44.25 -29.88 -18.87
CA PRO A 103 44.99 -31.07 -19.26
C PRO A 103 45.67 -31.65 -18.03
N VAL A 104 45.58 -32.97 -17.90
CA VAL A 104 46.38 -33.79 -16.98
C VAL A 104 47.86 -33.58 -17.33
N MET A 105 48.47 -32.51 -16.83
CA MET A 105 49.93 -32.40 -16.76
C MET A 105 50.39 -33.28 -15.60
N GLU A 106 50.29 -34.59 -15.80
CA GLU A 106 51.05 -35.57 -15.04
C GLU A 106 52.51 -35.39 -15.46
N VAL A 107 53.30 -34.79 -14.57
CA VAL A 107 54.74 -34.62 -14.72
C VAL A 107 55.40 -35.97 -14.48
N ALA A 108 56.29 -36.32 -15.41
CA ALA A 108 57.16 -37.49 -15.55
C ALA A 108 57.72 -38.12 -14.27
#